data_AF-A0A7V8QHX7-F1
#
_entry.id   AF-A0A7V8QHX7-F1
#
_cell.length_a   1.000
_cell.length_b   1.000
_cell.length_c   1.000
_cell.angle_alpha   90.00
_cell.angle_beta   90.00
_cell.angle_gamma   90.00
#
_symmetry.space_group_name_H-M   'P 1'
#
loop_
_entity.id
_entity.type
_entity.pdbx_description
1 polymer ?
#
loop_
_entity_poly.entity_id
_entity_poly.type
_entity_poly.pdbx_seq_one_letter_code
_entity_poly.pdbx_strand_id
1 'polypeptide(L)'
;MRILNESPCFVAPLMGRLQPGTHSMAVIVKATVNLVHEDVAQVADAQRLPHGDLFQDDDRALELVYPSDFVPYKPRADVVLVGRCRTPGAEPLSVCRAAFAVGGLRRVMAVIGPRYWRRRLGFSRMQDPEPFTEMPLTWANAFGGEGRDNNPVGRGVVMNGAPLPTVEDPEALIDGPGARPDPVAPGPVHPEWRPRRRKVGRYGGAWLEERWPALPEDFDWSYFNAAPERQQLDGYLRGDETVELENLLADRPVLQTRLPGWRPRCFLADAPGDRRGELREVPSALDTLWIDADACQAVLVWRALTQVPSDRYPDLGDLVIAWERLSEAPRDADAIEALRQDLWRIELGEEEPEEETDIPEPRRAPPPDEARTRLRAELGVDLDEQEAAAESQPPPDREQVREQMISVGVPTEEIEAVLDMLDRDGAAIGAPAETRVRDAHRQGIELEEEDLTGLRLPGETLSGIVLRVCLLPDADLGTAYLARSDLRGSVLTGARLQDANLDEARLDGADLVGADLRGCSLRGARLEGAGF
;
A
#
# COMPACT_ATOMS: atom_id res chain seq x y z
N MET A 1 -17.80 -4.42 -17.97
CA MET A 1 -17.13 -3.13 -17.87
C MET A 1 -15.91 -3.14 -18.75
N ARG A 2 -15.85 -2.21 -19.70
CA ARG A 2 -14.61 -1.83 -20.39
C ARG A 2 -14.23 -0.44 -19.90
N ILE A 3 -12.95 -0.13 -19.94
CA ILE A 3 -12.43 1.18 -19.53
C ILE A 3 -11.92 1.87 -20.78
N LEU A 4 -12.70 2.82 -21.28
CA LEU A 4 -12.34 3.64 -22.43
C LEU A 4 -11.65 4.90 -21.91
N ASN A 5 -10.32 4.93 -22.02
CA ASN A 5 -9.50 5.96 -21.40
C ASN A 5 -8.84 6.85 -22.46
N GLU A 6 -9.24 8.13 -22.52
CA GLU A 6 -8.57 9.13 -23.38
C GLU A 6 -7.27 9.65 -22.75
N SER A 7 -7.11 9.51 -21.43
CA SER A 7 -5.97 10.08 -20.70
C SER A 7 -4.71 9.21 -20.83
N PRO A 8 -3.51 9.80 -20.71
CA PRO A 8 -2.26 9.03 -20.53
C PRO A 8 -2.11 8.49 -19.09
N CYS A 9 -3.14 8.64 -18.26
CA CYS A 9 -3.11 8.37 -16.82
C CYS A 9 -3.60 6.96 -16.52
N PHE A 10 -3.22 6.44 -15.36
CA PHE A 10 -3.72 5.16 -14.89
C PHE A 10 -5.16 5.31 -14.41
N VAL A 11 -6.02 4.33 -14.72
CA VAL A 11 -7.42 4.27 -14.28
C VAL A 11 -7.67 2.94 -13.59
N ALA A 12 -8.14 2.99 -12.34
CA ALA A 12 -8.51 1.81 -11.55
C ALA A 12 -9.95 1.92 -11.03
N PRO A 13 -10.84 0.98 -11.38
CA PRO A 13 -12.07 0.79 -10.63
C PRO A 13 -11.79 -0.01 -9.35
N LEU A 14 -12.36 0.41 -8.23
CA LEU A 14 -12.33 -0.28 -6.95
C LEU A 14 -13.77 -0.60 -6.54
N MET A 15 -14.10 -1.88 -6.52
CA MET A 15 -15.40 -2.35 -6.04
C MET A 15 -15.46 -2.35 -4.51
N GLY A 16 -16.62 -2.02 -3.96
CA GLY A 16 -16.82 -2.02 -2.52
C GLY A 16 -18.28 -2.01 -2.11
N ARG A 17 -18.52 -2.02 -0.80
CA ARG A 17 -19.87 -1.97 -0.20
C ARG A 17 -19.89 -0.94 0.93
N LEU A 18 -20.13 0.33 0.59
CA LEU A 18 -20.15 1.41 1.60
C LEU A 18 -21.34 1.27 2.56
N GLN A 19 -22.48 0.80 2.07
CA GLN A 19 -23.67 0.51 2.86
C GLN A 19 -24.08 -0.97 2.71
N PRO A 20 -24.64 -1.60 3.75
CA PRO A 20 -25.13 -2.97 3.67
C PRO A 20 -26.13 -3.14 2.52
N GLY A 21 -25.98 -4.24 1.78
CA GLY A 21 -26.88 -4.58 0.66
C GLY A 21 -26.72 -3.74 -0.61
N THR A 22 -25.77 -2.79 -0.66
CA THR A 22 -25.51 -1.99 -1.88
C THR A 22 -24.09 -2.20 -2.38
N HIS A 23 -23.92 -2.25 -3.70
CA HIS A 23 -22.61 -2.25 -4.33
C HIS A 23 -22.24 -0.83 -4.73
N SER A 24 -20.94 -0.55 -4.65
CA SER A 24 -20.36 0.73 -4.98
C SER A 24 -19.06 0.52 -5.75
N MET A 25 -18.72 1.49 -6.58
CA MET A 25 -17.48 1.55 -7.31
C MET A 25 -16.85 2.92 -7.11
N ALA A 26 -15.60 2.94 -6.67
CA ALA A 26 -14.75 4.11 -6.78
C ALA A 26 -13.93 4.01 -8.07
N VAL A 27 -13.87 5.09 -8.85
CA VAL A 27 -13.01 5.22 -10.03
C VAL A 27 -11.85 6.11 -9.66
N ILE A 28 -10.65 5.56 -9.76
CA ILE A 28 -9.38 6.21 -9.42
C ILE A 28 -8.72 6.59 -10.73
N VAL A 29 -8.41 7.87 -10.92
CA VAL A 29 -7.58 8.36 -12.02
C VAL A 29 -6.32 8.93 -11.40
N LYS A 30 -5.15 8.39 -11.78
CA LYS A 30 -3.86 8.74 -11.19
C LYS A 30 -2.90 9.27 -12.24
N ALA A 31 -2.37 10.47 -11.99
CA ALA A 31 -1.36 11.10 -12.84
C ALA A 31 -0.10 11.44 -12.02
N THR A 32 1.06 11.26 -12.65
CA THR A 32 2.36 11.73 -12.16
C THR A 32 2.81 12.92 -12.99
N VAL A 33 3.26 13.98 -12.33
CA VAL A 33 3.75 15.21 -12.94
C VAL A 33 5.13 15.59 -12.41
N ASN A 34 5.95 16.16 -13.28
CA ASN A 34 7.20 16.83 -12.91
C ASN A 34 6.88 18.27 -12.51
N LEU A 35 7.39 18.70 -11.35
CA LEU A 35 7.23 20.07 -10.89
C LEU A 35 8.25 20.96 -11.61
N VAL A 36 7.78 22.00 -12.28
CA VAL A 36 8.62 22.89 -13.10
C VAL A 36 8.58 24.30 -12.52
N HIS A 37 9.76 24.83 -12.19
CA HIS A 37 9.87 26.14 -11.57
C HIS A 37 9.41 27.26 -12.50
N GLU A 38 8.61 28.17 -11.94
CA GLU A 38 7.99 29.32 -12.63
C GLU A 38 7.13 28.94 -13.85
N ASP A 39 6.71 27.67 -13.91
CA ASP A 39 5.90 27.13 -15.00
C ASP A 39 4.82 26.18 -14.46
N VAL A 40 3.99 25.68 -15.36
CA VAL A 40 3.00 24.66 -15.11
C VAL A 40 3.67 23.29 -15.02
N ALA A 41 3.31 22.49 -14.02
CA ALA A 41 3.78 21.12 -13.88
C ALA A 41 3.42 20.29 -15.12
N GLN A 42 4.38 19.48 -15.58
CA GLN A 42 4.28 18.74 -16.84
C GLN A 42 4.00 17.26 -16.56
N VAL A 43 3.28 16.57 -17.46
CA VAL A 43 3.10 15.12 -17.37
C VAL A 43 4.48 14.47 -17.29
N ALA A 44 4.69 13.55 -16.35
CA ALA A 44 5.92 12.78 -16.30
C ALA A 44 5.90 11.69 -17.39
N ASP A 45 7.03 11.49 -18.08
CA ASP A 45 7.16 10.43 -19.09
C ASP A 45 6.87 9.04 -18.50
N ALA A 46 7.32 8.82 -17.25
CA ALA A 46 7.03 7.62 -16.48
C ALA A 46 5.91 7.92 -15.46
N GLN A 47 4.79 7.21 -15.60
CA GLN A 47 3.69 7.27 -14.64
C GLN A 47 3.93 6.28 -13.50
N ARG A 48 3.72 6.72 -12.25
CA ARG A 48 3.69 5.81 -11.10
C ARG A 48 2.38 5.02 -11.10
N LEU A 49 2.48 3.69 -11.03
CA LEU A 49 1.32 2.81 -10.88
C LEU A 49 0.63 3.05 -9.53
N PRO A 50 -0.66 2.74 -9.38
CA PRO A 50 -1.29 2.75 -8.08
C PRO A 50 -0.65 1.74 -7.13
N HIS A 51 -0.55 2.13 -5.86
CA HIS A 51 0.00 1.27 -4.82
C HIS A 51 -0.93 1.21 -3.61
N GLY A 52 -0.78 0.13 -2.83
CA GLY A 52 -1.24 0.10 -1.45
C GLY A 52 -0.43 1.05 -0.57
N ASP A 53 -0.59 0.93 0.74
CA ASP A 53 0.26 1.65 1.69
C ASP A 53 1.71 1.19 1.52
N LEU A 54 2.63 2.14 1.30
CA LEU A 54 4.08 1.89 1.28
C LEU A 54 4.70 2.42 2.57
N PHE A 55 5.32 1.52 3.33
CA PHE A 55 6.00 1.83 4.57
C PHE A 55 7.49 2.01 4.33
N GLN A 56 8.15 2.77 5.19
CA GLN A 56 9.60 2.91 5.13
C GLN A 56 10.25 1.53 5.24
N ASP A 57 11.21 1.24 4.35
CA ASP A 57 11.95 -0.03 4.30
C ASP A 57 11.04 -1.28 4.21
N ASP A 58 9.81 -1.11 3.71
CA ASP A 58 8.75 -2.11 3.68
C ASP A 58 8.41 -2.71 5.06
N ASP A 59 8.71 -1.99 6.15
CA ASP A 59 8.41 -2.38 7.52
C ASP A 59 7.22 -1.58 8.07
N ARG A 60 6.11 -2.28 8.31
CA ARG A 60 4.86 -1.70 8.86
C ARG A 60 5.01 -1.16 10.28
N ALA A 61 6.10 -1.48 11.00
CA ALA A 61 6.40 -0.85 12.28
C ALA A 61 6.96 0.58 12.12
N LEU A 62 7.43 0.95 10.91
CA LEU A 62 8.00 2.25 10.59
C LEU A 62 6.93 3.21 10.04
N GLU A 63 7.37 4.39 9.60
CA GLU A 63 6.44 5.41 9.10
C GLU A 63 5.90 5.08 7.71
N LEU A 64 4.69 5.56 7.43
CA LEU A 64 4.08 5.50 6.12
C LEU A 64 4.74 6.54 5.20
N VAL A 65 5.15 6.12 4.01
CA VAL A 65 5.80 7.00 3.01
C VAL A 65 4.83 7.39 1.90
N TYR A 66 3.99 6.44 1.48
CA TYR A 66 2.97 6.67 0.46
C TYR A 66 1.65 6.04 0.92
N PRO A 67 0.55 6.81 1.04
CA PRO A 67 -0.74 6.26 1.44
C PRO A 67 -1.41 5.53 0.26
N SER A 68 -2.14 4.47 0.56
CA SER A 68 -2.85 3.66 -0.42
C SER A 68 -3.70 4.49 -1.38
N ASP A 69 -3.53 4.22 -2.68
CA ASP A 69 -4.40 4.71 -3.72
C ASP A 69 -5.71 3.93 -3.76
N PHE A 70 -5.85 2.80 -3.07
CA PHE A 70 -7.03 1.93 -3.11
C PHE A 70 -8.00 2.18 -1.94
N VAL A 71 -8.33 3.45 -1.72
CA VAL A 71 -9.38 3.85 -0.77
C VAL A 71 -10.71 4.05 -1.50
N PRO A 72 -11.87 3.85 -0.86
CA PRO A 72 -13.15 4.07 -1.52
C PRO A 72 -13.51 5.55 -1.64
N TYR A 73 -13.13 6.35 -0.64
CA TYR A 73 -13.59 7.72 -0.48
C TYR A 73 -12.73 8.48 0.52
N LYS A 74 -12.50 9.78 0.27
CA LYS A 74 -11.92 10.72 1.22
C LYS A 74 -12.84 11.93 1.37
N PRO A 75 -13.26 12.31 2.58
CA PRO A 75 -14.14 13.48 2.78
C PRO A 75 -13.45 14.83 2.54
N ARG A 76 -12.12 14.87 2.51
CA ARG A 76 -11.29 16.07 2.31
C ARG A 76 -10.13 15.76 1.38
N ALA A 77 -9.57 16.76 0.71
CA ALA A 77 -8.32 16.56 -0.03
C ALA A 77 -7.10 16.50 0.90
N ASP A 78 -6.23 15.53 0.66
CA ASP A 78 -4.93 15.37 1.32
C ASP A 78 -3.84 16.11 0.53
N VAL A 79 -3.03 16.92 1.22
CA VAL A 79 -1.74 17.40 0.71
C VAL A 79 -0.62 16.77 1.53
N VAL A 80 0.13 15.86 0.93
CA VAL A 80 1.21 15.11 1.58
C VAL A 80 2.53 15.45 0.92
N LEU A 81 3.61 15.56 1.69
CA LEU A 81 4.94 15.79 1.15
C LEU A 81 5.97 14.90 1.83
N VAL A 82 6.83 14.29 1.02
CA VAL A 82 8.04 13.58 1.45
C VAL A 82 9.28 14.29 0.91
N GLY A 83 10.37 14.21 1.65
CA GLY A 83 11.66 14.75 1.24
C GLY A 83 12.48 15.29 2.41
N ARG A 84 13.41 16.19 2.09
CA ARG A 84 14.37 16.73 3.05
C ARG A 84 14.35 18.25 3.04
N CYS A 85 14.61 18.84 4.19
CA CYS A 85 15.04 20.22 4.26
C CYS A 85 16.48 20.32 3.80
N ARG A 86 16.78 21.32 2.97
CA ARG A 86 18.10 21.62 2.45
C ARG A 86 18.41 23.08 2.69
N THR A 87 19.54 23.35 3.33
CA THR A 87 19.95 24.72 3.64
C THR A 87 20.24 25.51 2.37
N PRO A 88 19.89 26.81 2.30
CA PRO A 88 20.21 27.65 1.15
C PRO A 88 21.69 27.57 0.77
N GLY A 89 21.97 27.33 -0.51
CA GLY A 89 23.36 27.25 -1.02
C GLY A 89 24.20 26.11 -0.44
N ALA A 90 23.58 25.11 0.21
CA ALA A 90 24.25 24.07 0.98
C ALA A 90 25.19 24.61 2.09
N GLU A 91 24.90 25.80 2.62
CA GLU A 91 25.63 26.37 3.76
C GLU A 91 25.26 25.64 5.06
N PRO A 92 26.24 25.15 5.86
CA PRO A 92 25.92 24.50 7.13
C PRO A 92 25.21 25.46 8.11
N LEU A 93 23.95 25.18 8.44
CA LEU A 93 23.15 25.96 9.39
C LEU A 93 22.70 25.06 10.55
N SER A 94 22.65 25.61 11.77
CA SER A 94 22.10 24.88 12.93
C SER A 94 20.57 24.91 12.99
N VAL A 95 19.94 25.84 12.27
CA VAL A 95 18.48 25.96 12.15
C VAL A 95 18.15 26.40 10.73
N CYS A 96 17.22 25.71 10.09
CA CYS A 96 16.67 26.07 8.79
C CYS A 96 15.15 26.04 8.84
N ARG A 97 14.51 26.92 8.07
CA ARG A 97 13.06 26.89 7.87
C ARG A 97 12.77 26.01 6.66
N ALA A 98 11.83 25.08 6.79
CA ALA A 98 11.27 24.35 5.64
C ALA A 98 9.78 24.65 5.52
N ALA A 99 9.29 24.87 4.31
CA ALA A 99 7.88 25.15 4.11
C ALA A 99 7.37 24.67 2.76
N PHE A 100 6.06 24.44 2.69
CA PHE A 100 5.36 24.29 1.43
C PHE A 100 4.00 25.00 1.50
N ALA A 101 3.50 25.41 0.33
CA ALA A 101 2.17 25.97 0.17
C ALA A 101 1.49 25.38 -1.06
N VAL A 102 0.18 25.16 -0.98
CA VAL A 102 -0.67 24.66 -2.08
C VAL A 102 -1.98 25.43 -2.04
N GLY A 103 -2.20 26.33 -2.99
CA GLY A 103 -3.35 27.23 -2.97
C GLY A 103 -3.41 28.04 -1.67
N GLY A 104 -4.49 27.88 -0.89
CA GLY A 104 -4.66 28.54 0.41
C GLY A 104 -3.96 27.84 1.59
N LEU A 105 -3.45 26.62 1.41
CA LEU A 105 -2.76 25.86 2.45
C LEU A 105 -1.30 26.32 2.54
N ARG A 106 -0.79 26.52 3.76
CA ARG A 106 0.64 26.74 4.02
C ARG A 106 1.09 26.00 5.28
N ARG A 107 2.20 25.28 5.18
CA ARG A 107 2.86 24.61 6.29
C ARG A 107 4.29 25.10 6.45
N VAL A 108 4.70 25.30 7.69
CA VAL A 108 6.05 25.73 8.06
C VAL A 108 6.56 24.83 9.17
N MET A 109 7.82 24.43 9.06
CA MET A 109 8.52 23.61 10.04
C MET A 109 9.83 24.30 10.41
N ALA A 110 10.15 24.28 11.70
CA ALA A 110 11.48 24.59 12.18
C ALA A 110 12.33 23.33 12.10
N VAL A 111 13.38 23.36 11.30
CA VAL A 111 14.32 22.26 11.14
C VAL A 111 15.58 22.59 11.93
N ILE A 112 15.76 21.87 13.04
CA ILE A 112 16.78 22.15 14.03
C ILE A 112 17.82 21.03 13.96
N GLY A 113 19.09 21.41 13.94
CA GLY A 113 20.19 20.46 13.89
C GLY A 113 20.20 19.47 15.06
N PRO A 114 20.88 18.32 14.91
CA PRO A 114 20.95 17.29 15.95
C PRO A 114 21.34 17.89 17.30
N ARG A 115 20.59 17.52 18.34
CA ARG A 115 20.80 18.00 19.71
C ARG A 115 20.32 16.98 20.73
N TYR A 116 20.88 17.04 21.93
CA TYR A 116 20.68 16.04 22.98
C TYR A 116 20.46 16.68 24.34
N TRP A 117 19.79 15.95 25.24
CA TRP A 117 19.79 16.28 26.66
C TRP A 117 21.10 15.87 27.32
N ARG A 118 21.81 16.84 27.89
CA ARG A 118 23.02 16.59 28.71
C ARG A 118 22.71 16.80 30.18
N ARG A 119 22.85 15.73 30.99
CA ARG A 119 22.80 15.84 32.45
C ARG A 119 24.14 16.30 33.01
N ARG A 120 24.12 17.33 33.86
CA ARG A 120 25.27 17.76 34.65
C ARG A 120 24.79 18.23 36.02
N LEU A 121 25.38 17.67 37.09
CA LEU A 121 25.08 18.06 38.50
C LEU A 121 23.57 18.06 38.83
N GLY A 122 22.82 17.07 38.32
CA GLY A 122 21.37 16.94 38.58
C GLY A 122 20.46 17.79 37.68
N PHE A 123 21.01 18.70 36.88
CA PHE A 123 20.25 19.50 35.91
C PHE A 123 20.37 18.92 34.50
N SER A 124 19.26 18.87 33.77
CA SER A 124 19.26 18.56 32.34
C SER A 124 19.37 19.87 31.56
N ARG A 125 20.35 19.98 30.67
CA ARG A 125 20.51 21.11 29.75
C ARG A 125 20.48 20.60 28.32
N MET A 126 19.75 21.32 27.47
CA MET A 126 19.72 21.08 26.03
C MET A 126 21.03 21.56 25.40
N GLN A 127 21.63 20.74 24.53
CA GLN A 127 22.80 21.14 23.75
C GLN A 127 22.41 22.13 22.65
N ASP A 128 23.40 22.93 22.23
CA ASP A 128 23.27 23.76 21.03
C ASP A 128 23.17 22.84 19.79
N PRO A 129 22.31 23.17 18.81
CA PRO A 129 22.13 22.32 17.62
C PRO A 129 23.36 22.28 16.71
N GLU A 130 23.74 21.07 16.30
CA GLU A 130 24.83 20.85 15.35
C GLU A 130 24.46 21.38 13.95
N PRO A 131 25.38 22.02 13.21
CA PRO A 131 25.12 22.43 11.83
C PRO A 131 24.79 21.26 10.91
N PHE A 132 23.87 21.46 9.98
CA PHE A 132 23.53 20.50 8.92
C PHE A 132 23.38 21.23 7.58
N THR A 133 23.45 20.47 6.49
CA THR A 133 23.12 20.95 5.13
C THR A 133 21.86 20.32 4.59
N GLU A 134 21.55 19.08 5.01
CA GLU A 134 20.30 18.38 4.71
C GLU A 134 19.76 17.71 5.98
N MET A 135 18.43 17.65 6.10
CA MET A 135 17.75 16.96 7.21
C MET A 135 16.43 16.35 6.71
N PRO A 136 16.19 15.03 6.90
CA PRO A 136 14.92 14.41 6.51
C PRO A 136 13.72 14.98 7.25
N LEU A 137 12.61 15.20 6.54
CA LEU A 137 11.35 15.68 7.10
C LEU A 137 10.40 14.52 7.39
N THR A 138 10.75 13.70 8.38
CA THR A 138 10.10 12.41 8.66
C THR A 138 9.43 12.39 10.03
N TRP A 139 8.51 11.45 10.25
CA TRP A 139 7.90 11.25 11.57
C TRP A 139 8.92 10.80 12.61
N ALA A 140 9.93 10.02 12.21
CA ALA A 140 11.05 9.64 13.06
C ALA A 140 11.90 10.84 13.56
N ASN A 141 11.85 11.97 12.86
CA ASN A 141 12.54 13.21 13.22
C ASN A 141 11.64 14.21 13.99
N ALA A 142 10.35 13.93 14.10
CA ALA A 142 9.40 14.71 14.89
C ALA A 142 9.34 14.27 16.36
N PHE A 143 8.66 15.05 17.20
CA PHE A 143 8.41 14.68 18.59
C PHE A 143 7.63 13.36 18.69
N GLY A 144 8.04 12.46 19.58
CA GLY A 144 7.40 11.15 19.73
C GLY A 144 8.30 10.12 20.40
N GLY A 145 8.02 8.86 20.14
CA GLY A 145 8.78 7.72 20.62
C GLY A 145 7.91 6.65 21.29
N GLU A 146 8.56 5.59 21.75
CA GLU A 146 7.90 4.44 22.36
C GLU A 146 6.85 4.86 23.42
N GLY A 147 5.66 4.25 23.34
CA GLY A 147 4.52 4.59 24.20
C GLY A 147 3.75 5.87 23.80
N ARG A 148 4.10 6.53 22.69
CA ARG A 148 3.30 7.64 22.10
C ARG A 148 2.50 7.16 20.91
N ASP A 149 1.24 6.80 21.13
CA ASP A 149 0.36 6.32 20.05
C ASP A 149 0.13 7.32 18.90
N ASN A 150 0.43 8.61 19.08
CA ASN A 150 0.34 9.61 18.01
C ASN A 150 1.55 9.61 17.05
N ASN A 151 2.72 9.18 17.53
CA ASN A 151 3.96 9.05 16.75
C ASN A 151 4.95 8.12 17.49
N PRO A 152 4.78 6.78 17.39
CA PRO A 152 5.59 5.81 18.11
C PRO A 152 7.06 5.78 17.66
N VAL A 153 7.33 6.16 16.41
CA VAL A 153 8.68 6.13 15.80
C VAL A 153 9.48 7.42 16.01
N GLY A 154 8.84 8.47 16.54
CA GLY A 154 9.46 9.77 16.79
C GLY A 154 10.49 9.76 17.92
N ARG A 155 10.93 10.95 18.33
CA ARG A 155 11.98 11.11 19.35
C ARG A 155 11.67 12.20 20.38
N GLY A 156 12.47 12.26 21.44
CA GLY A 156 12.39 13.29 22.47
C GLY A 156 11.62 12.92 23.76
N VAL A 157 11.01 11.74 23.86
CA VAL A 157 10.36 11.27 25.10
C VAL A 157 11.35 10.72 26.14
N VAL A 158 12.42 10.04 25.70
CA VAL A 158 13.42 9.44 26.59
C VAL A 158 14.34 10.54 27.15
N MET A 159 14.57 10.53 28.47
CA MET A 159 15.50 11.45 29.12
C MET A 159 16.85 10.78 29.35
N ASN A 160 17.94 11.46 28.93
CA ASN A 160 19.37 11.10 29.00
C ASN A 160 19.94 10.52 27.70
N GLY A 161 20.74 11.33 26.99
CA GLY A 161 21.48 10.87 25.80
C GLY A 161 20.62 10.60 24.57
N ALA A 162 19.29 10.58 24.70
CA ALA A 162 18.39 10.45 23.57
C ALA A 162 18.42 11.71 22.67
N PRO A 163 18.33 11.53 21.34
CA PRO A 163 18.23 12.64 20.40
C PRO A 163 16.90 13.37 20.58
N LEU A 164 16.95 14.69 20.49
CA LEU A 164 15.78 15.55 20.38
C LEU A 164 15.26 15.58 18.93
N PRO A 165 13.99 15.93 18.72
CA PRO A 165 13.43 16.17 17.39
C PRO A 165 14.27 17.16 16.61
N THR A 166 14.38 16.90 15.31
CA THR A 166 14.99 17.83 14.34
C THR A 166 13.92 18.53 13.50
N VAL A 167 12.66 18.08 13.57
CA VAL A 167 11.50 18.74 12.96
C VAL A 167 10.52 19.14 14.04
N GLU A 168 10.27 20.44 14.17
CA GLU A 168 9.39 21.01 15.19
C GLU A 168 8.39 22.02 14.60
N ASP A 169 7.27 22.23 15.29
CA ASP A 169 6.35 23.33 15.02
C ASP A 169 7.01 24.65 15.46
N PRO A 170 7.20 25.65 14.57
CA PRO A 170 7.75 26.94 14.97
C PRO A 170 6.93 27.65 16.06
N GLU A 171 5.66 27.31 16.24
CA GLU A 171 4.78 27.87 17.28
C GLU A 171 4.86 27.11 18.62
N ALA A 172 5.51 25.95 18.66
CA ALA A 172 5.56 25.07 19.84
C ALA A 172 6.92 24.38 19.99
N LEU A 173 8.00 25.17 19.96
CA LEU A 173 9.37 24.67 20.11
C LEU A 173 9.62 24.02 21.48
N ILE A 174 10.46 22.99 21.50
CA ILE A 174 10.96 22.38 22.73
C ILE A 174 11.97 23.33 23.38
N ASP A 175 11.59 23.88 24.53
CA ASP A 175 12.40 24.79 25.36
C ASP A 175 12.93 24.12 26.65
N GLY A 176 12.39 22.95 27.02
CA GLY A 176 12.73 22.26 28.25
C GLY A 176 12.31 20.78 28.28
N PRO A 177 12.83 19.98 29.24
CA PRO A 177 12.56 18.54 29.29
C PRO A 177 11.11 18.15 29.57
N GLY A 178 10.30 19.09 30.06
CA GLY A 178 8.87 18.92 30.29
C GLY A 178 8.00 19.19 29.06
N ALA A 179 8.56 19.74 27.98
CA ALA A 179 7.80 20.06 26.77
C ALA A 179 7.22 18.78 26.14
N ARG A 180 5.95 18.84 25.72
CA ARG A 180 5.21 17.74 25.09
C ARG A 180 4.41 18.28 23.89
N PRO A 181 5.08 18.84 22.86
CA PRO A 181 4.37 19.36 21.68
C PRO A 181 3.70 18.23 20.90
N ASP A 182 2.77 18.58 20.03
CA ASP A 182 2.25 17.62 19.04
C ASP A 182 3.33 17.32 17.99
N PRO A 183 3.42 16.07 17.49
CA PRO A 183 4.33 15.74 16.39
C PRO A 183 3.98 16.54 15.13
N VAL A 184 5.00 17.02 14.42
CA VAL A 184 4.84 17.69 13.12
C VAL A 184 5.78 17.03 12.11
N ALA A 185 5.20 16.53 11.03
CA ALA A 185 5.89 16.08 9.83
C ALA A 185 4.98 16.33 8.62
N PRO A 186 5.53 16.51 7.41
CA PRO A 186 4.76 16.74 6.19
C PRO A 186 4.23 15.46 5.54
N GLY A 187 4.79 14.30 5.91
CA GLY A 187 4.45 12.98 5.40
C GLY A 187 3.09 12.47 5.86
N PRO A 188 2.61 11.35 5.30
CA PRO A 188 1.30 10.81 5.62
C PRO A 188 1.30 10.17 7.02
N VAL A 189 0.18 10.25 7.73
CA VAL A 189 -0.03 9.65 9.04
C VAL A 189 -0.31 8.15 8.86
N HIS A 190 0.42 7.34 9.61
CA HIS A 190 0.26 5.89 9.62
C HIS A 190 -1.17 5.46 10.03
N PRO A 191 -1.79 4.46 9.36
CA PRO A 191 -3.17 4.04 9.63
C PRO A 191 -3.40 3.52 11.06
N GLU A 192 -2.39 2.87 11.64
CA GLU A 192 -2.49 2.27 12.99
C GLU A 192 -2.18 3.24 14.14
N TRP A 193 -1.70 4.44 13.82
CA TRP A 193 -1.45 5.43 14.86
C TRP A 193 -2.76 6.08 15.28
N ARG A 194 -2.81 6.53 16.53
CA ARG A 194 -4.03 7.03 17.18
C ARG A 194 -4.83 8.06 16.35
N PRO A 195 -4.23 9.02 15.59
CA PRO A 195 -5.01 9.97 14.81
C PRO A 195 -5.94 9.31 13.77
N ARG A 196 -5.54 8.17 13.21
CA ARG A 196 -6.33 7.38 12.26
C ARG A 196 -7.00 6.19 12.91
N ARG A 197 -6.29 5.38 13.71
CA ARG A 197 -6.83 4.18 14.39
C ARG A 197 -8.13 4.43 15.15
N ARG A 198 -8.27 5.59 15.80
CA ARG A 198 -9.49 5.95 16.56
C ARG A 198 -10.76 6.11 15.70
N LYS A 199 -10.63 6.12 14.37
CA LYS A 199 -11.70 6.37 13.39
C LYS A 199 -12.27 5.09 12.78
N VAL A 200 -11.68 3.94 13.08
CA VAL A 200 -12.03 2.62 12.51
C VAL A 200 -13.40 2.12 13.01
N GLY A 201 -13.95 2.69 14.09
CA GLY A 201 -15.23 2.27 14.64
C GLY A 201 -15.15 0.96 15.43
N ARG A 202 -16.30 0.41 15.81
CA ARG A 202 -16.40 -0.82 16.62
C ARG A 202 -16.86 -2.01 15.79
N TYR A 203 -16.05 -3.06 15.80
CA TYR A 203 -16.37 -4.36 15.21
C TYR A 203 -16.81 -5.32 16.32
N GLY A 204 -18.08 -5.76 16.30
CA GLY A 204 -18.67 -6.60 17.34
C GLY A 204 -19.93 -7.32 16.85
N GLY A 205 -20.66 -8.01 17.74
CA GLY A 205 -21.78 -8.89 17.38
C GLY A 205 -22.85 -8.23 16.50
N ALA A 206 -23.32 -7.03 16.86
CA ALA A 206 -24.31 -6.29 16.06
C ALA A 206 -23.80 -5.93 14.65
N TRP A 207 -22.51 -5.59 14.52
CA TRP A 207 -21.91 -5.36 13.21
C TRP A 207 -21.85 -6.64 12.37
N LEU A 208 -21.48 -7.77 13.00
CA LEU A 208 -21.40 -9.06 12.32
C LEU A 208 -22.77 -9.52 11.81
N GLU A 209 -23.82 -9.31 12.60
CA GLU A 209 -25.20 -9.71 12.26
C GLU A 209 -25.85 -8.82 11.19
N GLU A 210 -25.65 -7.49 11.28
CA GLU A 210 -26.46 -6.55 10.51
C GLU A 210 -25.71 -5.87 9.35
N ARG A 211 -24.38 -5.83 9.42
CA ARG A 211 -23.57 -4.97 8.55
C ARG A 211 -22.48 -5.68 7.79
N TRP A 212 -21.99 -6.82 8.26
CA TRP A 212 -21.01 -7.63 7.53
C TRP A 212 -21.46 -7.84 6.07
N PRO A 213 -20.58 -7.63 5.07
CA PRO A 213 -19.16 -7.27 5.14
C PRO A 213 -18.87 -5.74 5.05
N ALA A 214 -19.88 -4.87 5.17
CA ALA A 214 -19.68 -3.42 5.15
C ALA A 214 -18.99 -2.90 6.43
N LEU A 215 -18.43 -1.69 6.38
CA LEU A 215 -17.76 -1.04 7.53
C LEU A 215 -18.71 -0.85 8.73
N PRO A 216 -18.23 -0.62 9.97
CA PRO A 216 -19.09 -0.28 11.10
C PRO A 216 -19.94 0.97 10.87
N GLU A 217 -21.03 1.12 11.62
CA GLU A 217 -21.86 2.33 11.57
C GLU A 217 -21.14 3.56 12.10
N ASP A 218 -20.29 3.40 13.12
CA ASP A 218 -19.50 4.46 13.72
C ASP A 218 -18.11 4.65 13.07
N PHE A 219 -17.90 4.11 11.86
CA PHE A 219 -16.70 4.34 11.08
C PHE A 219 -16.64 5.81 10.63
N ASP A 220 -15.57 6.52 11.00
CA ASP A 220 -15.31 7.88 10.54
C ASP A 220 -14.52 7.82 9.23
N TRP A 221 -15.18 8.19 8.13
CA TRP A 221 -14.62 8.19 6.77
C TRP A 221 -13.34 9.01 6.61
N SER A 222 -13.06 9.97 7.50
CA SER A 222 -11.78 10.67 7.52
C SER A 222 -10.62 9.78 7.99
N TYR A 223 -10.85 8.50 8.27
CA TYR A 223 -9.82 7.46 8.38
C TYR A 223 -8.97 7.36 7.11
N PHE A 224 -9.59 7.55 5.94
CA PHE A 224 -8.92 7.46 4.64
C PHE A 224 -8.12 8.73 4.28
N ASN A 225 -8.33 9.83 5.00
CA ASN A 225 -7.42 10.97 4.92
C ASN A 225 -6.11 10.63 5.63
N ALA A 226 -5.04 10.53 4.86
CA ALA A 226 -3.72 10.20 5.36
C ALA A 226 -2.87 11.45 5.64
N ALA A 227 -3.20 12.63 5.10
CA ALA A 227 -2.46 13.84 5.44
C ALA A 227 -2.64 14.18 6.94
N PRO A 228 -1.64 14.81 7.59
CA PRO A 228 -1.85 15.48 8.87
C PRO A 228 -3.09 16.39 8.82
N GLU A 229 -3.81 16.54 9.94
CA GLU A 229 -5.09 17.28 9.95
C GLU A 229 -4.95 18.72 9.42
N ARG A 230 -3.83 19.39 9.75
CA ARG A 230 -3.50 20.75 9.25
C ARG A 230 -3.12 20.80 7.77
N GLN A 231 -3.06 19.65 7.09
CA GLN A 231 -2.74 19.46 5.67
C GLN A 231 -3.92 18.86 4.88
N GLN A 232 -5.09 18.78 5.50
CA GLN A 232 -6.35 18.41 4.86
C GLN A 232 -7.12 19.68 4.51
N LEU A 233 -7.60 19.80 3.28
CA LEU A 233 -8.40 20.94 2.85
C LEU A 233 -9.87 20.75 3.24
N ASP A 234 -10.60 21.83 3.57
CA ASP A 234 -12.05 21.78 3.84
C ASP A 234 -12.90 21.42 2.59
N GLY A 235 -12.25 21.31 1.42
CA GLY A 235 -12.82 20.82 0.17
C GLY A 235 -11.81 20.01 -0.63
N TYR A 236 -12.03 19.90 -1.93
CA TYR A 236 -11.10 19.23 -2.84
C TYR A 236 -10.21 20.22 -3.57
N LEU A 237 -9.08 19.74 -4.06
CA LEU A 237 -8.23 20.51 -4.96
C LEU A 237 -9.00 20.73 -6.28
N ARG A 238 -8.79 21.90 -6.87
CA ARG A 238 -9.28 22.25 -8.20
C ARG A 238 -8.40 21.62 -9.28
N GLY A 239 -7.09 21.52 -9.06
CA GLY A 239 -6.11 20.92 -9.97
C GLY A 239 -5.23 21.91 -10.71
N ASP A 240 -5.31 23.20 -10.40
CA ASP A 240 -4.49 24.28 -10.96
C ASP A 240 -3.93 25.23 -9.89
N GLU A 241 -3.85 24.75 -8.64
CA GLU A 241 -3.27 25.45 -7.51
C GLU A 241 -1.82 25.83 -7.78
N THR A 242 -1.40 26.97 -7.25
CA THR A 242 0.02 27.28 -7.09
C THR A 242 0.61 26.39 -6.00
N VAL A 243 1.75 25.79 -6.29
CA VAL A 243 2.57 25.01 -5.35
C VAL A 243 3.87 25.77 -5.12
N GLU A 244 4.23 26.00 -3.86
CA GLU A 244 5.49 26.62 -3.45
C GLU A 244 6.22 25.68 -2.50
N LEU A 245 7.51 25.45 -2.72
CA LEU A 245 8.40 24.64 -1.90
C LEU A 245 9.60 25.50 -1.49
N GLU A 246 9.84 25.67 -0.19
CA GLU A 246 10.95 26.48 0.33
C GLU A 246 11.93 25.62 1.15
N ASN A 247 13.21 25.69 0.76
CA ASN A 247 14.33 24.96 1.33
C ASN A 247 14.11 23.45 1.32
N LEU A 248 13.51 22.94 0.23
CA LEU A 248 13.21 21.53 0.01
C LEU A 248 14.00 20.94 -1.18
N LEU A 249 14.56 21.78 -2.06
CA LEU A 249 15.28 21.36 -3.25
C LEU A 249 16.78 21.58 -3.10
N ALA A 250 17.59 20.74 -3.78
CA ALA A 250 19.04 20.77 -3.66
C ALA A 250 19.70 21.90 -4.44
N ASP A 251 19.08 22.33 -5.53
CA ASP A 251 19.65 23.27 -6.49
C ASP A 251 19.10 24.70 -6.32
N ARG A 252 18.03 24.88 -5.54
CA ARG A 252 17.38 26.18 -5.34
C ARG A 252 16.66 26.28 -3.99
N PRO A 253 16.63 27.47 -3.36
CA PRO A 253 15.94 27.67 -2.10
C PRO A 253 14.42 27.73 -2.24
N VAL A 254 13.88 28.08 -3.42
CA VAL A 254 12.43 28.15 -3.65
C VAL A 254 12.10 27.52 -5.01
N LEU A 255 11.09 26.65 -5.01
CA LEU A 255 10.37 26.27 -6.22
C LEU A 255 8.94 26.80 -6.15
N GLN A 256 8.51 27.57 -7.13
CA GLN A 256 7.11 27.90 -7.38
C GLN A 256 6.66 27.25 -8.69
N THR A 257 5.50 26.60 -8.71
CA THR A 257 4.91 26.00 -9.92
C THR A 257 3.38 26.07 -9.84
N ARG A 258 2.68 25.67 -10.90
CA ARG A 258 1.21 25.52 -10.90
C ARG A 258 0.82 24.12 -11.32
N LEU A 259 -0.18 23.54 -10.67
CA LEU A 259 -0.75 22.26 -11.11
C LEU A 259 -1.34 22.38 -12.54
N PRO A 260 -1.41 21.27 -13.30
CA PRO A 260 -1.66 21.30 -14.75
C PRO A 260 -3.06 21.75 -15.19
N GLY A 261 -3.99 21.88 -14.27
CA GLY A 261 -5.37 22.29 -14.52
C GLY A 261 -6.17 21.27 -15.31
N TRP A 262 -6.02 19.99 -14.98
CA TRP A 262 -6.83 18.91 -15.57
C TRP A 262 -8.13 18.68 -14.82
N ARG A 263 -9.15 18.32 -15.59
CA ARG A 263 -10.47 17.90 -15.13
C ARG A 263 -10.80 16.57 -15.82
N PRO A 264 -10.31 15.44 -15.29
CA PRO A 264 -10.79 14.14 -15.73
C PRO A 264 -12.28 14.08 -15.38
N ARG A 265 -13.10 13.59 -16.29
CA ARG A 265 -14.54 13.34 -16.05
C ARG A 265 -14.82 11.87 -16.31
N CYS A 266 -15.48 11.24 -15.35
CA CYS A 266 -15.82 9.82 -15.41
C CYS A 266 -17.28 9.66 -15.82
N PHE A 267 -17.57 8.80 -16.79
CA PHE A 267 -18.93 8.48 -17.20
C PHE A 267 -19.14 6.97 -17.16
N LEU A 268 -20.26 6.53 -16.59
CA LEU A 268 -20.64 5.12 -16.55
C LEU A 268 -21.89 4.93 -17.40
N ALA A 269 -21.88 3.93 -18.29
CA ALA A 269 -23.06 3.54 -19.03
C ALA A 269 -24.04 2.74 -18.14
N ASP A 270 -25.28 3.19 -18.06
CA ASP A 270 -26.36 2.53 -17.32
C ASP A 270 -27.05 1.50 -18.22
N ALA A 271 -26.58 0.25 -18.24
CA ALA A 271 -27.37 -0.86 -18.79
C ALA A 271 -26.82 -2.25 -18.40
N PRO A 272 -27.56 -3.01 -17.57
CA PRO A 272 -27.31 -4.43 -17.39
C PRO A 272 -27.61 -5.18 -18.70
N GLY A 273 -26.57 -5.63 -19.40
CA GLY A 273 -26.69 -6.47 -20.60
C GLY A 273 -26.49 -5.76 -21.95
N ASP A 274 -26.64 -4.44 -22.02
CA ASP A 274 -26.18 -3.63 -23.16
C ASP A 274 -25.08 -2.68 -22.68
N ARG A 275 -23.83 -2.98 -23.00
CA ARG A 275 -22.70 -2.19 -22.49
C ARG A 275 -22.69 -0.72 -22.98
N ARG A 276 -23.53 -0.39 -23.96
CA ARG A 276 -23.62 0.92 -24.64
C ARG A 276 -24.83 1.75 -24.20
N GLY A 277 -25.41 1.46 -23.02
CA GLY A 277 -26.50 2.25 -22.44
C GLY A 277 -26.18 3.75 -22.29
N GLU A 278 -27.16 4.49 -21.79
CA GLU A 278 -27.03 5.94 -21.58
C GLU A 278 -25.85 6.24 -20.61
N LEU A 279 -25.01 7.20 -20.98
CA LEU A 279 -23.90 7.62 -20.14
C LEU A 279 -24.40 8.58 -19.07
N ARG A 280 -24.12 8.26 -17.81
CA ARG A 280 -24.23 9.23 -16.71
C ARG A 280 -22.85 9.63 -16.20
N GLU A 281 -22.71 10.90 -15.87
CA GLU A 281 -21.50 11.41 -15.25
C GLU A 281 -21.41 10.93 -13.78
N VAL A 282 -20.21 10.51 -13.40
CA VAL A 282 -19.83 10.21 -12.02
C VAL A 282 -18.83 11.29 -11.61
N PRO A 283 -19.23 12.27 -10.79
CA PRO A 283 -18.37 13.39 -10.44
C PRO A 283 -17.08 12.91 -9.75
N SER A 284 -15.95 13.30 -10.31
CA SER A 284 -14.61 13.05 -9.77
C SER A 284 -14.08 14.25 -9.02
N ALA A 285 -13.38 14.00 -7.92
CA ALA A 285 -12.75 15.03 -7.10
C ALA A 285 -11.24 14.76 -6.98
N LEU A 286 -10.40 15.79 -7.13
CA LEU A 286 -8.96 15.70 -6.85
C LEU A 286 -8.75 15.67 -5.33
N ASP A 287 -8.63 14.46 -4.79
CA ASP A 287 -8.63 14.21 -3.36
C ASP A 287 -7.23 14.03 -2.77
N THR A 288 -6.20 13.91 -3.61
CA THR A 288 -4.83 13.68 -3.14
C THR A 288 -3.84 14.41 -4.03
N LEU A 289 -2.99 15.22 -3.39
CA LEU A 289 -1.74 15.71 -3.91
C LEU A 289 -0.62 15.17 -3.02
N TRP A 290 0.20 14.27 -3.56
CA TRP A 290 1.38 13.74 -2.89
C TRP A 290 2.63 14.27 -3.60
N ILE A 291 3.51 14.95 -2.86
CA ILE A 291 4.70 15.62 -3.40
C ILE A 291 5.96 14.87 -2.95
N ASP A 292 6.77 14.46 -3.91
CA ASP A 292 8.12 13.98 -3.70
C ASP A 292 9.09 15.13 -3.98
N ALA A 293 9.48 15.85 -2.93
CA ALA A 293 10.37 17.00 -3.07
C ALA A 293 11.78 16.60 -3.52
N ASP A 294 12.23 15.38 -3.18
CA ASP A 294 13.54 14.87 -3.57
C ASP A 294 13.56 14.50 -5.06
N ALA A 295 12.48 13.92 -5.59
CA ALA A 295 12.33 13.64 -7.01
C ALA A 295 11.84 14.84 -7.85
N CYS A 296 11.43 15.94 -7.20
CA CYS A 296 10.78 17.08 -7.83
C CYS A 296 9.53 16.66 -8.65
N GLN A 297 8.77 15.72 -8.10
CA GLN A 297 7.56 15.15 -8.72
C GLN A 297 6.35 15.28 -7.80
N ALA A 298 5.17 15.22 -8.38
CA ALA A 298 3.94 15.07 -7.64
C ALA A 298 3.01 14.03 -8.29
N VAL A 299 2.18 13.44 -7.45
CA VAL A 299 1.09 12.55 -7.83
C VAL A 299 -0.23 13.26 -7.54
N LEU A 300 -1.12 13.20 -8.53
CA LEU A 300 -2.49 13.72 -8.48
C LEU A 300 -3.44 12.53 -8.58
N VAL A 301 -4.36 12.40 -7.62
CA VAL A 301 -5.39 11.34 -7.62
C VAL A 301 -6.77 11.95 -7.64
N TRP A 302 -7.51 11.70 -8.71
CA TRP A 302 -8.93 11.99 -8.77
C TRP A 302 -9.71 10.73 -8.41
N ARG A 303 -10.75 10.92 -7.61
CA ARG A 303 -11.64 9.84 -7.20
C ARG A 303 -13.09 10.20 -7.47
N ALA A 304 -13.78 9.31 -8.18
CA ALA A 304 -15.21 9.38 -8.42
C ALA A 304 -15.89 8.22 -7.70
N LEU A 305 -16.99 8.45 -7.00
CA LEU A 305 -17.69 7.41 -6.25
C LEU A 305 -19.12 7.27 -6.74
N THR A 306 -19.56 6.04 -6.99
CA THR A 306 -20.94 5.77 -7.38
C THR A 306 -21.46 4.45 -6.82
N GLN A 307 -22.78 4.35 -6.65
CA GLN A 307 -23.46 3.06 -6.53
C GLN A 307 -23.49 2.34 -7.89
N VAL A 308 -23.47 1.01 -7.84
CA VAL A 308 -23.53 0.12 -9.01
C VAL A 308 -24.46 -1.07 -8.70
N PRO A 309 -25.05 -1.73 -9.71
CA PRO A 309 -25.98 -2.83 -9.47
C PRO A 309 -25.32 -4.12 -8.99
N SER A 310 -24.00 -4.27 -9.18
CA SER A 310 -23.24 -5.50 -8.91
C SER A 310 -21.76 -5.15 -8.74
N ASP A 311 -21.01 -5.97 -8.00
CA ASP A 311 -19.54 -5.92 -7.90
C ASP A 311 -18.85 -6.72 -9.04
N ARG A 312 -19.62 -7.37 -9.91
CA ARG A 312 -19.08 -8.12 -11.04
C ARG A 312 -18.96 -7.23 -12.27
N TYR A 313 -17.74 -7.08 -12.80
CA TYR A 313 -17.49 -6.28 -14.00
C TYR A 313 -18.41 -6.59 -15.20
N PRO A 314 -18.76 -7.85 -15.54
CA PRO A 314 -19.64 -8.13 -16.68
C PRO A 314 -21.03 -7.50 -16.59
N ASP A 315 -21.52 -7.22 -15.38
CA ASP A 315 -22.84 -6.63 -15.12
C ASP A 315 -22.85 -5.10 -15.28
N LEU A 316 -21.67 -4.49 -15.47
CA LEU A 316 -21.50 -3.05 -15.57
C LEU A 316 -21.24 -2.62 -17.02
N GLY A 317 -21.83 -1.49 -17.40
CA GLY A 317 -21.61 -0.83 -18.69
C GLY A 317 -20.19 -0.27 -18.85
N ASP A 318 -19.94 0.39 -19.96
CA ASP A 318 -18.63 1.00 -20.22
C ASP A 318 -18.35 2.17 -19.27
N LEU A 319 -17.10 2.26 -18.82
CA LEU A 319 -16.56 3.38 -18.07
C LEU A 319 -15.72 4.23 -19.03
N VAL A 320 -16.14 5.47 -19.26
CA VAL A 320 -15.45 6.42 -20.14
C VAL A 320 -14.73 7.47 -19.29
N ILE A 321 -13.45 7.67 -19.56
CA ILE A 321 -12.64 8.72 -18.92
C ILE A 321 -12.33 9.77 -19.97
N ALA A 322 -13.00 10.91 -19.85
CA ALA A 322 -12.79 12.09 -20.67
C ALA A 322 -11.72 12.97 -20.02
N TRP A 323 -10.66 13.28 -20.75
CA TRP A 323 -9.52 14.06 -20.27
C TRP A 323 -9.63 15.51 -20.72
N GLU A 324 -10.06 16.41 -19.83
CA GLU A 324 -10.31 17.81 -20.17
C GLU A 324 -9.40 18.79 -19.43
N ARG A 325 -9.29 20.02 -19.96
CA ARG A 325 -8.64 21.16 -19.30
C ARG A 325 -9.67 22.01 -18.57
N LEU A 326 -9.31 22.52 -17.39
CA LEU A 326 -10.12 23.48 -16.63
C LEU A 326 -10.27 24.82 -17.36
N SER A 327 -9.30 25.19 -18.19
CA SER A 327 -9.33 26.41 -19.01
C SER A 327 -10.34 26.35 -20.14
N GLU A 328 -10.90 25.18 -20.43
CA GLU A 328 -11.84 24.94 -21.52
C GLU A 328 -13.22 24.59 -20.96
N ALA A 329 -14.26 24.94 -21.73
CA ALA A 329 -15.62 24.54 -21.42
C ALA A 329 -15.71 23.00 -21.42
N PRO A 330 -16.41 22.38 -20.45
CA PRO A 330 -16.62 20.95 -20.46
C PRO A 330 -17.34 20.49 -21.73
N ARG A 331 -16.94 19.33 -22.28
CA ARG A 331 -17.65 18.72 -23.40
C ARG A 331 -19.09 18.38 -23.00
N ASP A 332 -20.02 18.59 -23.92
CA ASP A 332 -21.42 18.21 -23.74
C ASP A 332 -21.62 16.70 -23.96
N ALA A 333 -22.86 16.22 -23.74
CA ALA A 333 -23.17 14.80 -23.83
C ALA A 333 -22.90 14.21 -25.23
N ASP A 334 -23.17 14.96 -26.29
CA ASP A 334 -22.96 14.51 -27.67
C ASP A 334 -21.46 14.33 -27.97
N ALA A 335 -20.62 15.25 -27.51
CA ALA A 335 -19.17 15.14 -27.65
C ALA A 335 -18.58 13.97 -26.82
N ILE A 336 -19.13 13.68 -25.63
CA ILE A 336 -18.71 12.53 -24.82
C ILE A 336 -19.14 11.21 -25.47
N GLU A 337 -20.32 11.16 -26.08
CA GLU A 337 -20.77 9.99 -26.82
C GLU A 337 -19.93 9.74 -28.07
N ALA A 338 -19.57 10.80 -28.81
CA ALA A 338 -18.63 10.69 -29.93
C ALA A 338 -17.27 10.16 -29.48
N LEU A 339 -16.72 10.67 -28.36
CA LEU A 339 -15.49 10.15 -27.76
C LEU A 339 -15.60 8.65 -27.45
N ARG A 340 -16.70 8.22 -26.82
CA ARG A 340 -16.95 6.80 -26.54
C ARG A 340 -16.85 5.97 -27.82
N GLN A 341 -17.49 6.40 -28.90
CA GLN A 341 -17.49 5.69 -30.19
C GLN A 341 -16.10 5.60 -30.82
N ASP A 342 -15.31 6.67 -30.74
CA ASP A 342 -13.95 6.69 -31.29
C ASP A 342 -13.00 5.78 -30.49
N LEU A 343 -13.05 5.81 -29.16
CA LEU A 343 -12.26 4.92 -28.31
C LEU A 343 -12.62 3.44 -28.54
N TRP A 344 -13.90 3.15 -28.77
CA TRP A 344 -14.35 1.81 -29.14
C TRP A 344 -13.76 1.33 -30.47
N ARG A 345 -13.66 2.22 -31.48
CA ARG A 345 -13.11 1.87 -32.79
C ARG A 345 -11.63 1.48 -32.67
N ILE A 346 -10.88 2.24 -31.88
CA ILE A 346 -9.46 1.97 -31.57
C ILE A 346 -9.32 0.62 -30.87
N GLU A 347 -10.12 0.36 -29.84
CA GLU A 347 -10.01 -0.86 -29.03
C GLU A 347 -10.45 -2.13 -29.77
N LEU A 348 -11.31 -2.01 -30.80
CA LEU A 348 -11.72 -3.11 -31.67
C LEU A 348 -10.79 -3.37 -32.86
N GLY A 349 -9.76 -2.54 -33.07
CA GLY A 349 -8.77 -2.72 -34.14
C GLY A 349 -9.30 -2.43 -35.55
N GLU A 350 -10.30 -1.55 -35.71
CA GLU A 350 -10.67 -1.00 -37.02
C GLU A 350 -9.68 0.12 -37.40
N GLU A 351 -8.46 -0.25 -37.81
CA GLU A 351 -7.49 0.68 -38.42
C GLU A 351 -7.79 0.85 -39.92
N GLU A 352 -7.64 2.08 -40.43
CA GLU A 352 -7.60 2.35 -41.87
C GLU A 352 -6.47 1.54 -42.55
N PRO A 353 -6.62 1.10 -43.82
CA PRO A 353 -5.70 0.14 -44.42
C PRO A 353 -4.33 0.78 -44.71
N GLU A 354 -3.32 0.44 -43.93
CA GLU A 354 -1.91 0.73 -44.25
C GLU A 354 -1.31 -0.38 -45.12
N GLU A 355 -0.55 0.01 -46.14
CA GLU A 355 0.07 -0.85 -47.15
C GLU A 355 1.07 -1.85 -46.53
N GLU A 356 0.92 -3.12 -46.91
CA GLU A 356 1.81 -4.25 -46.58
C GLU A 356 3.28 -3.95 -46.93
N THR A 357 4.15 -3.92 -45.91
CA THR A 357 5.58 -4.21 -46.10
C THR A 357 5.98 -5.46 -45.33
N ASP A 358 6.53 -6.41 -46.09
CA ASP A 358 6.90 -7.77 -45.73
C ASP A 358 8.06 -7.81 -44.72
N ILE A 359 7.83 -8.32 -43.50
CA ILE A 359 8.86 -8.57 -42.48
C ILE A 359 9.02 -10.10 -42.31
N PRO A 360 10.22 -10.69 -42.44
CA PRO A 360 10.38 -12.13 -42.40
C PRO A 360 10.25 -12.72 -40.99
N GLU A 361 9.64 -13.91 -40.90
CA GLU A 361 9.39 -14.65 -39.65
C GLU A 361 10.66 -14.88 -38.78
N PRO A 362 10.57 -14.70 -37.45
CA PRO A 362 11.67 -15.04 -36.55
C PRO A 362 11.77 -16.55 -36.32
N ARG A 363 13.00 -17.07 -36.39
CA ARG A 363 13.34 -18.48 -36.14
C ARG A 363 13.00 -18.90 -34.70
N ARG A 364 12.28 -20.03 -34.58
CA ARG A 364 12.04 -20.75 -33.31
C ARG A 364 13.36 -21.17 -32.62
N ALA A 365 13.48 -20.87 -31.34
CA ALA A 365 14.52 -21.39 -30.46
C ALA A 365 14.23 -22.87 -30.07
N PRO A 366 15.26 -23.70 -29.81
CA PRO A 366 15.09 -25.11 -29.44
C PRO A 366 14.65 -25.29 -27.98
N PRO A 367 14.05 -26.44 -27.63
CA PRO A 367 13.45 -26.68 -26.31
C PRO A 367 14.46 -26.87 -25.16
N PRO A 368 14.03 -26.67 -23.89
CA PRO A 368 14.91 -26.32 -22.75
C PRO A 368 15.72 -27.46 -22.12
N ASP A 369 15.64 -28.70 -22.61
CA ASP A 369 16.26 -29.86 -21.95
C ASP A 369 17.77 -29.97 -22.19
N GLU A 370 18.28 -29.38 -23.27
CA GLU A 370 19.72 -29.39 -23.57
C GLU A 370 20.52 -28.36 -22.73
N ALA A 371 19.88 -27.27 -22.28
CA ALA A 371 20.53 -26.23 -21.46
C ALA A 371 20.78 -26.70 -20.02
N ARG A 372 19.81 -27.42 -19.42
CA ARG A 372 19.93 -27.96 -18.05
C ARG A 372 20.97 -29.07 -17.94
N THR A 373 21.17 -29.84 -19.01
CA THR A 373 22.18 -30.91 -19.05
C THR A 373 23.61 -30.35 -19.14
N ARG A 374 23.80 -29.21 -19.82
CA ARG A 374 25.10 -28.52 -19.88
C ARG A 374 25.50 -27.89 -18.54
N LEU A 375 24.55 -27.25 -17.84
CA LEU A 375 24.82 -26.57 -16.56
C LEU A 375 25.23 -27.55 -15.45
N ARG A 376 24.64 -28.76 -15.43
CA ARG A 376 25.00 -29.83 -14.48
C ARG A 376 26.39 -30.42 -14.74
N ALA A 377 26.85 -30.42 -15.99
CA ALA A 377 28.19 -30.88 -16.36
C ALA A 377 29.28 -29.82 -16.07
N GLU A 378 28.93 -28.53 -16.11
CA GLU A 378 29.88 -27.42 -15.89
C GLU A 378 30.13 -27.08 -14.41
N LEU A 379 29.20 -27.37 -13.50
CA LEU A 379 29.27 -26.86 -12.12
C LEU A 379 29.83 -27.81 -11.05
N GLY A 380 30.06 -29.10 -11.32
CA GLY A 380 30.96 -29.98 -10.55
C GLY A 380 31.01 -29.88 -9.01
N VAL A 381 29.89 -29.64 -8.30
CA VAL A 381 29.83 -29.57 -6.82
C VAL A 381 28.73 -30.49 -6.31
N ASP A 382 29.10 -31.38 -5.38
CA ASP A 382 28.25 -32.35 -4.67
C ASP A 382 27.92 -31.75 -3.29
N LEU A 383 26.63 -31.52 -2.97
CA LEU A 383 26.18 -30.76 -1.78
C LEU A 383 25.46 -31.63 -0.73
N ASP A 384 25.53 -32.95 -0.83
CA ASP A 384 24.69 -33.83 0.01
C ASP A 384 25.24 -34.13 1.42
N GLU A 385 26.40 -33.58 1.83
CA GLU A 385 27.06 -33.99 3.09
C GLU A 385 26.98 -33.01 4.28
N GLN A 386 26.28 -31.86 4.20
CA GLN A 386 26.23 -30.91 5.33
C GLN A 386 24.86 -30.70 6.01
N GLU A 387 23.76 -31.22 5.49
CA GLU A 387 22.44 -31.04 6.14
C GLU A 387 22.06 -32.12 7.18
N ALA A 388 22.83 -33.20 7.30
CA ALA A 388 22.42 -34.36 8.11
C ALA A 388 22.69 -34.27 9.63
N ALA A 389 23.17 -33.13 10.17
CA ALA A 389 23.66 -33.06 11.56
C ALA A 389 22.80 -32.21 12.54
N ALA A 390 21.70 -31.59 12.10
CA ALA A 390 20.95 -30.63 12.94
C ALA A 390 19.70 -31.20 13.66
N GLU A 391 19.23 -32.41 13.34
CA GLU A 391 17.95 -32.92 13.88
C GLU A 391 18.14 -34.24 14.67
N SER A 392 18.49 -34.16 15.96
CA SER A 392 18.32 -35.33 16.85
C SER A 392 18.18 -35.03 18.35
N GLN A 393 17.25 -34.15 18.77
CA GLN A 393 16.77 -34.19 20.17
C GLN A 393 15.24 -34.10 20.25
N PRO A 394 14.59 -35.02 21.00
CA PRO A 394 13.15 -34.97 21.19
C PRO A 394 12.75 -33.90 22.23
N PRO A 395 11.51 -33.39 22.15
CA PRO A 395 11.01 -32.33 23.04
C PRO A 395 10.88 -32.79 24.51
N PRO A 396 10.91 -31.84 25.47
CA PRO A 396 10.91 -32.14 26.90
C PRO A 396 9.57 -32.69 27.38
N ASP A 397 9.60 -33.56 28.39
CA ASP A 397 8.41 -34.20 28.95
C ASP A 397 7.64 -33.33 29.96
N ARG A 398 6.47 -33.81 30.37
CA ARG A 398 5.52 -33.12 31.27
C ARG A 398 6.16 -32.67 32.60
N GLU A 399 7.15 -33.42 33.08
CA GLU A 399 7.82 -33.14 34.35
C GLU A 399 8.92 -32.09 34.16
N GLN A 400 9.62 -32.13 33.02
CA GLN A 400 10.60 -31.10 32.63
C GLN A 400 9.95 -29.74 32.37
N VAL A 401 8.79 -29.70 31.71
CA VAL A 401 8.04 -28.44 31.47
C VAL A 401 7.53 -27.86 32.79
N ARG A 402 7.05 -28.71 33.71
CA ARG A 402 6.64 -28.29 35.06
C ARG A 402 7.80 -27.68 35.84
N GLU A 403 8.96 -28.33 35.87
CA GLU A 403 10.15 -27.83 36.57
C GLU A 403 10.64 -26.50 35.97
N GLN A 404 10.61 -26.37 34.64
CA GLN A 404 10.95 -25.12 33.96
C GLN A 404 10.00 -23.98 34.33
N MET A 405 8.68 -24.19 34.32
CA MET A 405 7.69 -23.15 34.62
C MET A 405 7.73 -22.71 36.10
N ILE A 406 8.05 -23.65 37.01
CA ILE A 406 8.32 -23.33 38.42
C ILE A 406 9.58 -22.46 38.53
N SER A 407 10.63 -22.76 37.75
CA SER A 407 11.90 -22.01 37.81
C SER A 407 11.79 -20.55 37.37
N VAL A 408 10.81 -20.22 36.51
CA VAL A 408 10.52 -18.85 36.07
C VAL A 408 9.39 -18.18 36.85
N GLY A 409 8.92 -18.81 37.94
CA GLY A 409 8.05 -18.19 38.94
C GLY A 409 6.55 -18.19 38.60
N VAL A 410 6.10 -19.08 37.72
CA VAL A 410 4.67 -19.21 37.40
C VAL A 410 3.91 -19.84 38.59
N PRO A 411 2.76 -19.29 39.02
CA PRO A 411 1.98 -19.85 40.12
C PRO A 411 1.51 -21.28 39.83
N THR A 412 1.60 -22.19 40.81
CA THR A 412 1.31 -23.63 40.64
C THR A 412 -0.09 -23.91 40.10
N GLU A 413 -1.08 -23.07 40.41
CA GLU A 413 -2.46 -23.21 39.93
C GLU A 413 -2.59 -22.93 38.42
N GLU A 414 -1.76 -22.03 37.87
CA GLU A 414 -1.68 -21.76 36.43
C GLU A 414 -0.89 -22.85 35.69
N ILE A 415 0.10 -23.46 36.35
CA ILE A 415 0.86 -24.59 35.79
C ILE A 415 -0.06 -25.80 35.60
N GLU A 416 -0.90 -26.13 36.57
CA GLU A 416 -1.86 -27.24 36.42
C GLU A 416 -2.92 -26.94 35.37
N ALA A 417 -3.37 -25.69 35.23
CA ALA A 417 -4.28 -25.29 34.16
C ALA A 417 -3.63 -25.43 32.76
N VAL A 418 -2.35 -25.09 32.62
CA VAL A 418 -1.57 -25.29 31.39
C VAL A 418 -1.35 -26.78 31.11
N LEU A 419 -1.09 -27.59 32.13
CA LEU A 419 -0.95 -29.04 31.98
C LEU A 419 -2.27 -29.75 31.68
N ASP A 420 -3.41 -29.26 32.21
CA ASP A 420 -4.75 -29.76 31.88
C ASP A 420 -5.22 -29.30 30.49
N MET A 421 -4.78 -28.11 30.02
CA MET A 421 -4.99 -27.66 28.64
C MET A 421 -4.25 -28.55 27.63
N LEU A 422 -3.08 -29.10 28.00
CA LEU A 422 -2.34 -30.04 27.15
C LEU A 422 -3.04 -31.40 26.98
N ASP A 423 -3.92 -31.79 27.91
CA ASP A 423 -4.61 -33.09 27.88
C ASP A 423 -5.99 -33.05 27.18
N ARG A 424 -6.62 -31.87 27.00
CA ARG A 424 -8.05 -31.81 26.60
C ARG A 424 -8.37 -31.42 25.16
N ASP A 425 -7.48 -30.75 24.41
CA ASP A 425 -7.76 -30.32 23.03
C ASP A 425 -6.55 -30.54 22.08
N GLY A 426 -5.90 -31.69 22.24
CA GLY A 426 -4.69 -32.08 21.49
C GLY A 426 -4.97 -32.63 20.09
N ALA A 427 -5.30 -31.77 19.13
CA ALA A 427 -4.85 -31.91 17.75
C ALA A 427 -5.10 -30.61 16.96
N ALA A 428 -4.01 -29.94 16.59
CA ALA A 428 -3.92 -28.90 15.55
C ALA A 428 -4.15 -27.42 15.91
N ILE A 429 -3.94 -26.98 17.15
CA ILE A 429 -3.72 -25.53 17.42
C ILE A 429 -2.35 -25.36 18.08
N GLY A 430 -1.39 -24.81 17.33
CA GLY A 430 -0.04 -24.47 17.80
C GLY A 430 1.12 -25.03 16.98
N ALA A 431 0.87 -25.90 16.00
CA ALA A 431 1.92 -26.32 15.06
C ALA A 431 2.27 -25.16 14.10
N PRO A 432 3.55 -24.97 13.73
CA PRO A 432 3.96 -24.04 12.68
C PRO A 432 3.12 -24.22 11.41
N ALA A 433 2.85 -23.13 10.70
CA ALA A 433 1.97 -23.11 9.52
C ALA A 433 2.40 -24.15 8.47
N GLU A 434 3.71 -24.35 8.29
CA GLU A 434 4.30 -25.34 7.39
C GLU A 434 3.90 -26.76 7.75
N THR A 435 3.95 -27.11 9.04
CA THR A 435 3.56 -28.44 9.53
C THR A 435 2.07 -28.67 9.34
N ARG A 436 1.24 -27.66 9.62
CA ARG A 436 -0.22 -27.73 9.40
C ARG A 436 -0.56 -27.97 7.93
N VAL A 437 0.07 -27.21 7.02
CA VAL A 437 -0.15 -27.34 5.57
C VAL A 437 0.33 -28.70 5.04
N ARG A 438 1.51 -29.17 5.50
CA ARG A 438 2.05 -30.50 5.12
C ARG A 438 1.18 -31.65 5.61
N ASP A 439 0.72 -31.58 6.86
CA ASP A 439 -0.14 -32.62 7.41
C ASP A 439 -1.52 -32.58 6.78
N ALA A 440 -2.06 -31.39 6.50
CA ALA A 440 -3.31 -31.24 5.77
C ALA A 440 -3.23 -31.84 4.36
N HIS A 441 -2.16 -31.54 3.61
CA HIS A 441 -1.93 -32.13 2.29
C HIS A 441 -1.79 -33.66 2.35
N ARG A 442 -1.00 -34.19 3.30
CA ARG A 442 -0.78 -35.63 3.45
C ARG A 442 -2.06 -36.38 3.83
N GLN A 443 -2.91 -35.76 4.64
CA GLN A 443 -4.13 -36.36 5.16
C GLN A 443 -5.37 -36.04 4.30
N GLY A 444 -5.23 -35.18 3.28
CA GLY A 444 -6.35 -34.70 2.47
C GLY A 444 -7.34 -33.85 3.27
N ILE A 445 -6.86 -33.18 4.33
CA ILE A 445 -7.66 -32.27 5.16
C ILE A 445 -7.71 -30.92 4.45
N GLU A 446 -8.90 -30.33 4.44
CA GLU A 446 -9.12 -28.98 3.92
C GLU A 446 -8.76 -27.95 5.00
N LEU A 447 -8.00 -26.93 4.62
CA LEU A 447 -7.78 -25.75 5.45
C LEU A 447 -8.66 -24.62 4.92
N GLU A 448 -9.43 -24.01 5.81
CA GLU A 448 -10.35 -22.92 5.49
C GLU A 448 -10.23 -21.84 6.58
N GLU A 449 -10.14 -20.57 6.18
CA GLU A 449 -10.01 -19.41 7.09
C GLU A 449 -8.76 -19.42 8.00
N GLU A 450 -7.76 -20.23 7.66
CA GLU A 450 -6.51 -20.33 8.40
C GLU A 450 -5.56 -19.16 8.13
N ASP A 451 -4.88 -18.71 9.19
CA ASP A 451 -3.74 -17.80 9.06
C ASP A 451 -2.46 -18.58 8.76
N LEU A 452 -1.97 -18.38 7.53
CA LEU A 452 -0.75 -18.90 6.95
C LEU A 452 0.15 -17.75 6.47
N THR A 453 0.04 -16.57 7.10
CA THR A 453 0.86 -15.40 6.79
C THR A 453 2.35 -15.74 6.88
N GLY A 454 3.11 -15.40 5.84
CA GLY A 454 4.54 -15.66 5.76
C GLY A 454 4.93 -17.14 5.67
N LEU A 455 3.99 -18.04 5.34
CA LEU A 455 4.23 -19.47 5.10
C LEU A 455 5.42 -19.69 4.15
N ARG A 456 6.39 -20.53 4.52
CA ARG A 456 7.54 -20.83 3.64
C ARG A 456 7.58 -22.29 3.21
N LEU A 457 7.15 -22.57 1.98
CA LEU A 457 7.15 -23.89 1.36
C LEU A 457 7.63 -23.85 -0.11
N PRO A 458 8.81 -23.28 -0.42
CA PRO A 458 9.31 -23.26 -1.79
C PRO A 458 9.62 -24.68 -2.28
N GLY A 459 9.25 -24.99 -3.52
CA GLY A 459 9.52 -26.29 -4.16
C GLY A 459 8.67 -27.46 -3.66
N GLU A 460 7.79 -27.22 -2.68
CA GLU A 460 6.99 -28.28 -2.05
C GLU A 460 5.94 -28.85 -3.01
N THR A 461 5.62 -30.14 -2.86
CA THR A 461 4.56 -30.79 -3.66
C THR A 461 3.23 -30.73 -2.94
N LEU A 462 2.39 -29.76 -3.30
CA LEU A 462 1.09 -29.48 -2.67
C LEU A 462 -0.08 -29.59 -3.65
N SER A 463 0.07 -30.39 -4.70
CA SER A 463 -0.93 -30.49 -5.77
C SER A 463 -2.24 -31.05 -5.21
N GLY A 464 -3.35 -30.39 -5.54
CA GLY A 464 -4.68 -30.73 -5.02
C GLY A 464 -4.98 -30.26 -3.59
N ILE A 465 -4.08 -29.49 -2.95
CA ILE A 465 -4.36 -28.95 -1.62
C ILE A 465 -5.56 -28.00 -1.63
N VAL A 466 -6.31 -27.97 -0.53
CA VAL A 466 -7.44 -27.07 -0.32
C VAL A 466 -7.08 -26.08 0.76
N LEU A 467 -6.91 -24.82 0.38
CA LEU A 467 -6.56 -23.67 1.21
C LEU A 467 -7.54 -22.54 0.89
N ARG A 468 -8.82 -22.67 1.28
CA ARG A 468 -9.89 -21.72 0.90
C ARG A 468 -9.99 -20.57 1.90
N VAL A 469 -10.14 -19.34 1.42
CA VAL A 469 -10.27 -18.15 2.30
C VAL A 469 -9.12 -18.05 3.32
N CYS A 470 -7.97 -18.65 3.03
CA CYS A 470 -6.80 -18.62 3.91
C CYS A 470 -6.04 -17.31 3.72
N LEU A 471 -5.39 -16.85 4.78
CA LEU A 471 -4.46 -15.72 4.72
C LEU A 471 -3.07 -16.25 4.40
N LEU A 472 -2.57 -16.00 3.20
CA LEU A 472 -1.23 -16.31 2.72
C LEU A 472 -0.43 -15.06 2.30
N PRO A 473 -0.59 -13.87 2.93
CA PRO A 473 0.19 -12.72 2.52
C PRO A 473 1.68 -13.00 2.77
N ASP A 474 2.51 -12.55 1.83
CA ASP A 474 3.97 -12.72 1.83
C ASP A 474 4.44 -14.19 1.92
N ALA A 475 3.58 -15.16 1.61
CA ALA A 475 3.95 -16.57 1.58
C ALA A 475 5.01 -16.84 0.51
N ASP A 476 6.02 -17.63 0.84
CA ASP A 476 7.01 -18.14 -0.11
C ASP A 476 6.62 -19.53 -0.61
N LEU A 477 6.03 -19.54 -1.81
CA LEU A 477 5.59 -20.72 -2.56
C LEU A 477 6.38 -20.83 -3.88
N GLY A 478 7.56 -20.22 -3.97
CA GLY A 478 8.37 -20.22 -5.18
C GLY A 478 8.72 -21.66 -5.59
N THR A 479 8.61 -21.99 -6.87
CA THR A 479 8.84 -23.34 -7.42
C THR A 479 7.91 -24.45 -6.89
N ALA A 480 6.90 -24.13 -6.07
CA ALA A 480 5.98 -25.12 -5.50
C ALA A 480 5.05 -25.73 -6.57
N TYR A 481 4.64 -27.00 -6.37
CA TYR A 481 3.71 -27.70 -7.25
C TYR A 481 2.29 -27.67 -6.67
N LEU A 482 1.51 -26.67 -7.07
CA LEU A 482 0.13 -26.40 -6.62
C LEU A 482 -0.92 -26.77 -7.67
N ALA A 483 -0.59 -27.62 -8.65
CA ALA A 483 -1.53 -27.99 -9.70
C ALA A 483 -2.83 -28.57 -9.12
N ARG A 484 -3.98 -28.14 -9.65
CA ARG A 484 -5.33 -28.51 -9.19
C ARG A 484 -5.65 -28.15 -7.73
N SER A 485 -4.91 -27.24 -7.11
CA SER A 485 -5.25 -26.73 -5.76
C SER A 485 -6.55 -25.92 -5.76
N ASP A 486 -7.17 -25.78 -4.58
CA ASP A 486 -8.31 -24.89 -4.34
C ASP A 486 -7.90 -23.76 -3.39
N LEU A 487 -7.71 -22.58 -3.96
CA LEU A 487 -7.28 -21.34 -3.33
C LEU A 487 -8.37 -20.25 -3.40
N ARG A 488 -9.63 -20.64 -3.60
CA ARG A 488 -10.73 -19.68 -3.77
C ARG A 488 -10.88 -18.76 -2.57
N GLY A 489 -11.00 -17.47 -2.82
CA GLY A 489 -11.15 -16.43 -1.79
C GLY A 489 -9.91 -16.19 -0.91
N SER A 490 -8.79 -16.86 -1.18
CA SER A 490 -7.59 -16.76 -0.34
C SER A 490 -6.79 -15.50 -0.66
N VAL A 491 -6.14 -14.96 0.37
CA VAL A 491 -5.35 -13.72 0.28
C VAL A 491 -3.88 -14.07 0.10
N LEU A 492 -3.36 -13.92 -1.11
CA LEU A 492 -1.98 -14.19 -1.54
C LEU A 492 -1.22 -12.89 -1.84
N THR A 493 -1.63 -11.77 -1.24
CA THR A 493 -1.01 -10.45 -1.46
C THR A 493 0.50 -10.52 -1.15
N GLY A 494 1.34 -10.09 -2.10
CA GLY A 494 2.80 -10.14 -1.93
C GLY A 494 3.43 -11.54 -1.95
N ALA A 495 2.67 -12.61 -2.17
CA ALA A 495 3.19 -13.97 -2.15
C ALA A 495 4.22 -14.22 -3.28
N ARG A 496 5.29 -14.97 -2.99
CA ARG A 496 6.28 -15.39 -3.99
C ARG A 496 5.83 -16.69 -4.62
N LEU A 497 5.45 -16.63 -5.90
CA LEU A 497 5.00 -17.76 -6.71
C LEU A 497 5.90 -17.96 -7.95
N GLN A 498 7.11 -17.40 -7.92
CA GLN A 498 8.06 -17.48 -9.02
C GLN A 498 8.33 -18.95 -9.39
N ASP A 499 8.20 -19.28 -10.68
CA ASP A 499 8.35 -20.64 -11.22
C ASP A 499 7.42 -21.71 -10.58
N ALA A 500 6.38 -21.31 -9.84
CA ALA A 500 5.41 -22.25 -9.26
C ALA A 500 4.47 -22.83 -10.33
N ASN A 501 3.93 -24.02 -10.09
CA ASN A 501 2.94 -24.65 -10.98
C ASN A 501 1.54 -24.58 -10.36
N LEU A 502 0.68 -23.73 -10.92
CA LEU A 502 -0.74 -23.56 -10.58
C LEU A 502 -1.67 -24.04 -11.72
N ASP A 503 -1.20 -24.96 -12.57
CA ASP A 503 -2.02 -25.52 -13.64
C ASP A 503 -3.32 -26.13 -13.08
N GLU A 504 -4.45 -25.79 -13.70
CA GLU A 504 -5.80 -26.21 -13.30
C GLU A 504 -6.20 -25.82 -11.85
N ALA A 505 -5.46 -24.93 -11.18
CA ALA A 505 -5.82 -24.45 -9.85
C ALA A 505 -7.09 -23.57 -9.85
N ARG A 506 -7.82 -23.55 -8.74
CA ARG A 506 -9.01 -22.70 -8.54
C ARG A 506 -8.65 -21.52 -7.67
N LEU A 507 -8.58 -20.33 -8.28
CA LEU A 507 -8.25 -19.06 -7.64
C LEU A 507 -9.44 -18.09 -7.74
N ASP A 508 -10.66 -18.58 -7.93
CA ASP A 508 -11.85 -17.73 -8.03
C ASP A 508 -11.95 -16.85 -6.75
N GLY A 509 -11.94 -15.52 -6.91
CA GLY A 509 -11.97 -14.55 -5.81
C GLY A 509 -10.70 -14.44 -4.96
N ALA A 510 -9.58 -15.08 -5.35
CA ALA A 510 -8.32 -14.95 -4.62
C ALA A 510 -7.66 -13.58 -4.83
N ASP A 511 -7.02 -13.03 -3.81
CA ASP A 511 -6.29 -11.75 -3.89
C ASP A 511 -4.78 -12.01 -4.08
N LEU A 512 -4.28 -11.90 -5.30
CA LEU A 512 -2.86 -12.04 -5.66
C LEU A 512 -2.17 -10.68 -5.82
N VAL A 513 -2.71 -9.59 -5.28
CA VAL A 513 -2.14 -8.24 -5.49
C VAL A 513 -0.68 -8.20 -5.05
N GLY A 514 0.21 -7.88 -5.99
CA GLY A 514 1.65 -7.80 -5.72
C GLY A 514 2.35 -9.15 -5.55
N ALA A 515 1.68 -10.28 -5.82
CA ALA A 515 2.31 -11.58 -5.85
C ALA A 515 3.32 -11.68 -7.02
N ASP A 516 4.48 -12.29 -6.78
CA ASP A 516 5.48 -12.54 -7.81
C ASP A 516 5.16 -13.81 -8.59
N LEU A 517 4.53 -13.66 -9.76
CA LEU A 517 4.13 -14.75 -10.65
C LEU A 517 5.14 -15.02 -11.79
N ARG A 518 6.35 -14.48 -11.74
CA ARG A 518 7.34 -14.66 -12.83
C ARG A 518 7.66 -16.13 -13.05
N GLY A 519 7.48 -16.62 -14.28
CA GLY A 519 7.70 -18.03 -14.62
C GLY A 519 6.64 -19.00 -14.10
N CYS A 520 5.61 -18.52 -13.40
CA CYS A 520 4.52 -19.35 -12.90
C CYS A 520 3.67 -19.94 -14.06
N SER A 521 3.31 -21.22 -13.97
CA SER A 521 2.41 -21.87 -14.92
C SER A 521 0.97 -21.82 -14.39
N LEU A 522 0.05 -21.25 -15.18
CA LEU A 522 -1.37 -21.07 -14.85
C LEU A 522 -2.29 -21.72 -15.90
N ARG A 523 -1.85 -22.77 -16.59
CA ARG A 523 -2.61 -23.36 -17.69
C ARG A 523 -3.90 -23.98 -17.18
N GLY A 524 -5.04 -23.52 -17.69
CA GLY A 524 -6.35 -24.01 -17.26
C GLY A 524 -6.75 -23.59 -15.84
N ALA A 525 -6.00 -22.70 -15.19
CA ALA A 525 -6.38 -22.16 -13.89
C ALA A 525 -7.66 -21.31 -14.00
N ARG A 526 -8.51 -21.35 -12.96
CA ARG A 526 -9.73 -20.53 -12.87
C ARG A 526 -9.45 -19.30 -12.02
N LEU A 527 -9.62 -18.12 -12.61
CA LEU A 527 -9.21 -16.83 -12.04
C LEU A 527 -10.40 -15.85 -11.95
N GLU A 528 -11.64 -16.34 -11.93
CA GLU A 528 -12.81 -15.45 -11.95
C GLU A 528 -12.86 -14.60 -10.67
N GLY A 529 -12.77 -13.28 -10.82
CA GLY A 529 -12.75 -12.36 -9.68
C GLY A 529 -11.44 -12.37 -8.87
N ALA A 530 -10.37 -13.01 -9.36
CA ALA A 530 -9.07 -12.92 -8.73
C ALA A 530 -8.45 -11.52 -8.93
N GLY A 531 -7.92 -10.91 -7.86
CA GLY A 531 -7.13 -9.68 -7.92
C GLY A 531 -5.67 -10.02 -8.24
N PHE A 532 -4.99 -9.23 -9.08
CA PHE A 532 -3.57 -9.42 -9.46
C PHE A 532 -2.79 -8.13 -9.26
#